data_AF-A0ABD2WP54-F1
#
_entry.id   AF-A0ABD2WP54-F1
#
_cell.length_a   1.000
_cell.length_b   1.000
_cell.length_c   1.000
_cell.angle_alpha   90.00
_cell.angle_beta   90.00
_cell.angle_gamma   90.00
#
_symmetry.space_group_name_H-M   'P 1'
#
loop_
_entity.id
_entity.type
_entity.pdbx_description
1 polymer ?
#
loop_
_entity_poly.entity_id
_entity_poly.type
_entity_poly.pdbx_seq_one_letter_code
_entity_poly.pdbx_strand_id
1 'polypeptide(L)'
;MELYYYFCLLFLPLLCVQTFELPEGFTKTDHSNNWAVLVDTSRFWFNYRHVANVLSIYRSVKRLGIPDSQIILMIADDMACNPRNPRPATVFNNIKQHINVYGDDVEVDYRGYEVTVENFVRLLTGRLQAETPRSKRLLTDEGSNILIYLTGHGGNGFLKFQDSEEITSQELSDALEQMWQKRRYHEILFIVDTCQASSMYEKFYSPNILAVASSLVGEDSLSHHVDPAIGVYIIDRYTYYALEFLETVESSSRKNLSEFLKVCPKHYCLSTVGVRDDLFKRNLYEVPVTNFFGALRPIQLTNNIFKIVEPINSIGSISADAKTSIKYKYFPEFPTIVS
;
A
#
# COMPACT_ATOMS: atom_id res chain seq x y z
N MET A 1 -15.77 -12.46 -81.43
CA MET A 1 -14.88 -13.12 -80.45
C MET A 1 -13.60 -12.30 -80.41
N GLU A 2 -13.52 -11.40 -79.43
CA GLU A 2 -12.58 -11.50 -78.30
C GLU A 2 -11.23 -10.85 -78.70
N LEU A 3 -10.54 -10.01 -77.93
CA LEU A 3 -10.60 -9.66 -76.52
C LEU A 3 -9.87 -8.31 -76.31
N TYR A 4 -10.35 -7.56 -75.33
CA TYR A 4 -9.83 -6.38 -74.62
C TYR A 4 -8.32 -6.04 -74.67
N TYR A 5 -8.02 -4.73 -74.78
CA TYR A 5 -6.84 -4.14 -74.13
C TYR A 5 -7.03 -2.64 -73.75
N TYR A 6 -6.69 -2.36 -72.48
CA TYR A 6 -6.32 -1.08 -71.85
C TYR A 6 -7.36 0.02 -71.61
N PHE A 7 -7.98 -0.03 -70.42
CA PHE A 7 -8.29 1.18 -69.65
C PHE A 7 -7.62 1.05 -68.27
N CYS A 8 -6.40 1.56 -68.14
CA CYS A 8 -5.69 1.65 -66.86
C CYS A 8 -6.26 2.86 -66.09
N LEU A 9 -7.26 2.62 -65.23
CA LEU A 9 -7.70 3.59 -64.23
C LEU A 9 -6.79 3.51 -63.00
N LEU A 10 -6.09 4.61 -62.78
CA LEU A 10 -5.38 4.96 -61.54
C LEU A 10 -6.28 4.78 -60.33
N PHE A 11 -6.02 3.77 -59.50
CA PHE A 11 -6.47 3.73 -58.10
C PHE A 11 -5.30 4.14 -57.21
N LEU A 12 -5.27 5.41 -56.80
CA LEU A 12 -4.51 5.84 -55.62
C LEU A 12 -5.26 5.34 -54.37
N PRO A 13 -4.62 4.61 -53.43
CA PRO A 13 -5.24 4.38 -52.13
C PRO A 13 -5.15 5.70 -51.35
N LEU A 14 -6.31 6.29 -51.07
CA LEU A 14 -6.44 7.37 -50.10
C LEU A 14 -6.06 6.79 -48.73
N LEU A 15 -4.83 7.00 -48.30
CA LEU A 15 -4.38 6.73 -46.93
C LEU A 15 -5.16 7.67 -46.01
N CYS A 16 -6.27 7.17 -45.48
CA CYS A 16 -7.01 7.80 -44.41
C CYS A 16 -6.12 7.77 -43.16
N VAL A 17 -5.45 8.89 -42.89
CA VAL A 17 -4.77 9.11 -41.61
C VAL A 17 -5.87 9.26 -40.58
N GLN A 18 -6.24 8.16 -39.91
CA GLN A 18 -7.06 8.23 -38.72
C GLN A 18 -6.23 8.93 -37.64
N THR A 19 -6.47 10.22 -37.44
CA THR A 19 -6.04 10.91 -36.23
C THR A 19 -6.82 10.29 -35.07
N PHE A 20 -6.17 9.42 -34.31
CA PHE A 20 -6.68 8.95 -33.02
C PHE A 20 -6.72 10.15 -32.06
N GLU A 21 -7.82 10.88 -32.03
CA GLU A 21 -8.10 11.83 -30.96
C GLU A 21 -8.50 11.02 -29.73
N LEU A 22 -7.62 11.01 -28.73
CA LEU A 22 -7.91 10.39 -27.44
C LEU A 22 -8.94 11.26 -26.70
N PRO A 23 -9.97 10.65 -26.08
CA PRO A 23 -11.03 11.38 -25.40
C PRO A 23 -10.48 12.26 -24.26
N GLU A 24 -11.03 13.46 -24.11
CA GLU A 24 -10.64 14.54 -23.17
C GLU A 24 -10.62 14.17 -21.66
N GLY A 25 -10.82 12.90 -21.30
CA GLY A 25 -10.74 12.39 -19.92
C GLY A 25 -9.63 11.36 -19.68
N PHE A 26 -8.81 11.02 -20.68
CA PHE A 26 -7.82 9.94 -20.55
C PHE A 26 -6.70 10.23 -19.53
N THR A 27 -6.52 11.50 -19.12
CA THR A 27 -5.40 11.96 -18.28
C THR A 27 -5.81 12.60 -16.96
N LYS A 28 -7.10 12.71 -16.63
CA LYS A 28 -7.56 13.41 -15.42
C LYS A 28 -7.75 12.41 -14.27
N THR A 29 -6.76 12.30 -13.41
CA THR A 29 -6.86 11.55 -12.15
C THR A 29 -7.40 12.48 -11.07
N ASP A 30 -8.42 12.05 -10.31
CA ASP A 30 -9.04 12.89 -9.25
C ASP A 30 -8.08 13.18 -8.08
N HIS A 31 -7.05 12.35 -7.91
CA HIS A 31 -6.01 12.43 -6.88
C HIS A 31 -4.61 12.37 -7.53
N SER A 32 -3.58 12.73 -6.76
CA SER A 32 -2.21 12.94 -7.23
C SER A 32 -1.22 11.84 -6.82
N ASN A 33 -1.47 11.18 -5.68
CA ASN A 33 -0.64 10.09 -5.18
C ASN A 33 -1.43 9.21 -4.20
N ASN A 34 -0.91 8.01 -3.95
CA ASN A 34 -1.48 7.03 -3.02
C ASN A 34 -0.46 6.69 -1.94
N TRP A 35 -0.89 6.71 -0.69
CA TRP A 35 -0.12 6.31 0.48
C TRP A 35 -0.75 5.12 1.17
N ALA A 36 0.08 4.32 1.83
CA ALA A 36 -0.38 3.25 2.70
C ALA A 36 0.21 3.43 4.10
N VAL A 37 -0.62 3.28 5.14
CA VAL A 37 -0.22 3.19 6.55
C VAL A 37 -0.68 1.83 7.04
N LEU A 38 0.27 0.92 7.25
CA LEU A 38 0.02 -0.48 7.51
C LEU A 38 0.56 -0.81 8.91
N VAL A 39 -0.33 -1.24 9.82
CA VAL A 39 0.01 -1.36 11.24
C VAL A 39 -0.42 -2.72 11.77
N ASP A 40 0.55 -3.51 12.21
CA ASP A 40 0.34 -4.59 13.16
C ASP A 40 0.55 -4.06 14.58
N THR A 41 -0.48 -4.18 15.41
CA THR A 41 -0.46 -3.65 16.77
C THR A 41 -0.15 -4.71 17.84
N SER A 42 0.05 -5.98 17.45
CA SER A 42 0.15 -7.09 18.40
C SER A 42 1.57 -7.62 18.56
N ARG A 43 1.83 -8.19 19.74
CA ARG A 43 3.14 -8.80 20.05
C ARG A 43 2.98 -10.27 20.43
N PHE A 44 4.12 -10.95 20.57
CA PHE A 44 4.25 -12.35 20.94
C PHE A 44 3.93 -13.35 19.82
N TRP A 45 4.54 -14.53 19.93
CA TRP A 45 4.51 -15.57 18.91
C TRP A 45 3.10 -16.04 18.52
N PHE A 46 2.17 -16.10 19.46
CA PHE A 46 0.80 -16.53 19.17
C PHE A 46 0.02 -15.55 18.28
N ASN A 47 0.54 -14.32 18.10
CA ASN A 47 0.00 -13.30 17.21
C ASN A 47 0.73 -13.21 15.87
N TYR A 48 1.47 -14.25 15.48
CA TYR A 48 2.15 -14.35 14.18
C TYR A 48 1.31 -13.85 13.00
N ARG A 49 0.02 -14.21 12.98
CA ARG A 49 -0.93 -13.82 11.93
C ARG A 49 -1.03 -12.32 11.69
N HIS A 50 -0.94 -11.45 12.70
CA HIS A 50 -1.10 -10.01 12.50
C HIS A 50 0.12 -9.43 11.75
N VAL A 51 1.32 -9.92 12.05
CA VAL A 51 2.54 -9.61 11.28
C VAL A 51 2.42 -10.14 9.85
N ALA A 52 1.96 -11.39 9.67
CA ALA A 52 1.76 -11.96 8.35
C ALA A 52 0.71 -11.20 7.52
N ASN A 53 -0.38 -10.75 8.15
CA ASN A 53 -1.44 -9.96 7.55
C ASN A 53 -0.89 -8.64 6.98
N VAL A 54 -0.22 -7.84 7.83
CA VAL A 54 0.29 -6.53 7.44
C VAL A 54 1.35 -6.63 6.34
N LEU A 55 2.25 -7.62 6.43
CA LEU A 55 3.26 -7.90 5.40
C LEU A 55 2.64 -8.35 4.07
N SER A 56 1.52 -9.10 4.13
CA SER A 56 0.81 -9.53 2.92
C SER A 56 0.14 -8.36 2.19
N ILE A 57 -0.45 -7.42 2.95
CA ILE A 57 -1.02 -6.19 2.38
C ILE A 57 0.09 -5.31 1.81
N TYR A 58 1.20 -5.15 2.55
CA TYR A 58 2.39 -4.43 2.09
C TYR A 58 2.89 -4.97 0.73
N ARG A 59 3.03 -6.29 0.61
CA ARG A 59 3.41 -6.95 -0.65
C ARG A 59 2.41 -6.65 -1.78
N SER A 60 1.11 -6.67 -1.49
CA SER A 60 0.07 -6.38 -2.48
C SER A 60 0.16 -4.93 -2.99
N VAL A 61 0.35 -3.98 -2.08
CA VAL A 61 0.51 -2.56 -2.36
C VAL A 61 1.78 -2.28 -3.19
N LYS A 62 2.92 -2.89 -2.83
CA LYS A 62 4.16 -2.79 -3.62
C LYS A 62 4.01 -3.39 -5.01
N ARG A 63 3.40 -4.57 -5.11
CA ARG A 63 3.14 -5.24 -6.40
C ARG A 63 2.28 -4.38 -7.33
N LEU A 64 1.37 -3.59 -6.78
CA LEU A 64 0.53 -2.64 -7.53
C LEU A 64 1.22 -1.29 -7.77
N GLY A 65 2.45 -1.12 -7.30
CA GLY A 65 3.40 -0.10 -7.71
C GLY A 65 3.61 1.05 -6.74
N ILE A 66 2.96 1.07 -5.57
CA ILE A 66 3.23 2.12 -4.56
C ILE A 66 4.66 1.92 -4.03
N PRO A 67 5.53 2.93 -4.12
CA PRO A 67 6.92 2.83 -3.67
C PRO A 67 7.02 2.88 -2.13
N ASP A 68 8.09 2.32 -1.56
CA ASP A 68 8.31 2.33 -0.09
C ASP A 68 8.28 3.72 0.52
N SER A 69 8.75 4.73 -0.21
CA SER A 69 8.67 6.13 0.22
C SER A 69 7.23 6.66 0.47
N GLN A 70 6.21 5.90 0.08
CA GLN A 70 4.79 6.18 0.26
C GLN A 70 4.06 5.11 1.09
N ILE A 71 4.80 4.17 1.69
CA ILE A 71 4.27 3.14 2.56
C ILE A 71 4.90 3.34 3.95
N ILE A 72 4.07 3.53 4.96
CA ILE A 72 4.50 3.52 6.35
C ILE A 72 4.13 2.17 6.95
N LEU A 73 5.14 1.37 7.30
CA LEU A 73 4.97 0.05 7.89
C LEU A 73 5.35 0.06 9.37
N MET A 74 4.39 -0.30 10.22
CA MET A 74 4.57 -0.43 11.67
C MET A 74 4.35 -1.90 12.08
N ILE A 75 5.39 -2.53 12.64
CA ILE A 75 5.35 -3.93 13.08
C ILE A 75 5.76 -4.01 14.55
N ALA A 76 4.84 -4.44 15.41
CA ALA A 76 5.03 -4.43 16.86
C ALA A 76 5.94 -5.57 17.35
N ASP A 77 6.13 -6.65 16.58
CA ASP A 77 7.05 -7.74 16.92
C ASP A 77 7.61 -8.45 15.67
N ASP A 78 8.87 -8.89 15.73
CA ASP A 78 9.55 -9.48 14.58
C ASP A 78 9.44 -11.01 14.59
N MET A 79 8.50 -11.55 13.81
CA MET A 79 8.31 -12.99 13.66
C MET A 79 9.42 -13.66 12.84
N ALA A 80 10.09 -12.93 11.95
CA ALA A 80 11.15 -13.45 11.09
C ALA A 80 12.43 -13.74 11.90
N CYS A 81 12.71 -12.92 12.91
CA CYS A 81 13.83 -13.07 13.85
C CYS A 81 13.45 -13.76 15.17
N ASN A 82 12.21 -14.23 15.34
CA ASN A 82 11.79 -14.87 16.57
C ASN A 82 12.51 -16.23 16.77
N PRO A 83 13.07 -16.55 17.96
CA PRO A 83 13.71 -17.84 18.23
C PRO A 83 12.80 -19.06 18.06
N ARG A 84 11.47 -18.87 18.12
CA ARG A 84 10.48 -19.93 17.87
C ARG A 84 10.27 -20.21 16.39
N ASN A 85 10.75 -19.34 15.50
CA ASN A 85 10.62 -19.53 14.07
C ASN A 85 11.66 -20.56 13.59
N PRO A 86 11.24 -21.76 13.16
CA PRO A 86 12.17 -22.77 12.66
C PRO A 86 12.77 -22.40 11.29
N ARG A 87 12.26 -21.34 10.66
CA ARG A 87 12.70 -20.83 9.35
C ARG A 87 13.11 -19.35 9.49
N PRO A 88 14.37 -19.08 9.87
CA PRO A 88 14.85 -17.71 10.07
C PRO A 88 14.63 -16.83 8.85
N ALA A 89 14.39 -15.53 9.08
CA ALA A 89 14.19 -14.51 8.04
C ALA A 89 12.97 -14.78 7.11
N THR A 90 12.00 -15.56 7.57
CA THR A 90 10.79 -15.85 6.78
C THR A 90 9.50 -15.67 7.57
N VAL A 91 8.47 -15.15 6.89
CA VAL A 91 7.10 -15.11 7.36
C VAL A 91 6.18 -15.64 6.26
N PHE A 92 5.22 -16.51 6.59
CA PHE A 92 4.32 -17.12 5.62
C PHE A 92 2.86 -16.88 5.99
N ASN A 93 2.03 -16.58 5.00
CA ASN A 93 0.60 -16.31 5.19
C ASN A 93 -0.30 -17.47 4.72
N ASN A 94 0.28 -18.58 4.26
CA ASN A 94 -0.42 -19.75 3.75
C ASN A 94 0.29 -21.04 4.19
N ILE A 95 -0.48 -22.11 4.46
CA ILE A 95 0.03 -23.42 4.90
C ILE A 95 1.02 -24.01 3.91
N LYS A 96 0.80 -23.82 2.61
CA LYS A 96 1.69 -24.34 1.57
C LYS A 96 3.00 -23.53 1.44
N GLN A 97 3.14 -22.44 2.20
CA GLN A 97 4.35 -21.62 2.30
C GLN A 97 4.89 -21.18 0.93
N HIS A 98 4.00 -20.94 -0.02
CA HIS A 98 4.37 -20.60 -1.38
C HIS A 98 5.07 -19.24 -1.48
N ILE A 99 4.84 -18.35 -0.51
CA ILE A 99 5.28 -16.95 -0.56
C ILE A 99 5.80 -16.55 0.82
N ASN A 100 7.09 -16.22 0.88
CA ASN A 100 7.67 -15.51 2.02
C ASN A 100 7.23 -14.04 1.93
N VAL A 101 6.37 -13.59 2.85
CA VAL A 101 5.85 -12.21 2.86
C VAL A 101 6.79 -11.23 3.55
N TYR A 102 7.82 -11.71 4.26
CA TYR A 102 8.89 -10.86 4.79
C TYR A 102 9.89 -10.50 3.67
N GLY A 103 10.37 -11.49 2.90
CA GLY A 103 11.27 -11.26 1.76
C GLY A 103 12.53 -10.44 2.10
N ASP A 104 13.23 -9.99 1.05
CA ASP A 104 14.42 -9.13 1.20
C ASP A 104 14.09 -7.63 1.09
N ASP A 105 12.89 -7.30 0.59
CA ASP A 105 12.51 -5.94 0.16
C ASP A 105 11.52 -5.25 1.13
N VAL A 106 11.36 -5.75 2.36
CA VAL A 106 10.46 -5.12 3.35
C VAL A 106 11.18 -4.01 4.11
N GLU A 107 10.66 -2.80 3.99
CA GLU A 107 11.09 -1.63 4.77
C GLU A 107 10.15 -1.41 5.94
N VAL A 108 10.56 -1.79 7.16
CA VAL A 108 9.80 -1.50 8.37
C VAL A 108 10.24 -0.17 8.96
N ASP A 109 9.32 0.80 9.02
CA ASP A 109 9.58 2.14 9.53
C ASP A 109 9.55 2.20 11.05
N TYR A 110 8.49 1.70 11.68
CA TYR A 110 8.37 1.65 13.14
C TYR A 110 8.44 0.20 13.61
N ARG A 111 9.44 -0.11 14.43
CA ARG A 111 9.74 -1.48 14.85
C ARG A 111 9.57 -1.64 16.35
N GLY A 112 8.94 -2.74 16.77
CA GLY A 112 8.90 -3.15 18.17
C GLY A 112 8.31 -2.05 19.06
N TYR A 113 9.12 -1.57 20.00
CA TYR A 113 8.74 -0.54 20.97
C TYR A 113 8.34 0.80 20.34
N GLU A 114 8.68 1.08 19.08
CA GLU A 114 8.25 2.30 18.40
C GLU A 114 6.78 2.26 17.95
N VAL A 115 6.13 1.09 17.95
CA VAL A 115 4.73 0.93 17.56
C VAL A 115 3.80 1.26 18.73
N THR A 116 3.70 2.54 19.06
CA THR A 116 2.85 3.06 20.16
C THR A 116 1.65 3.83 19.63
N VAL A 117 0.63 4.00 20.47
CA VAL A 117 -0.52 4.85 20.12
C VAL A 117 -0.07 6.28 19.84
N GLU A 118 0.85 6.80 20.66
CA GLU A 118 1.42 8.13 20.51
C GLU A 118 2.10 8.33 19.15
N ASN A 119 2.96 7.40 18.73
CA ASN A 119 3.65 7.51 17.45
C ASN A 119 2.68 7.41 16.26
N PHE A 120 1.70 6.51 16.33
CA PHE A 120 0.68 6.39 15.30
C PHE A 120 -0.16 7.66 15.15
N VAL A 121 -0.66 8.23 16.26
CA VAL A 121 -1.42 9.49 16.24
C VAL A 121 -0.57 10.67 15.78
N ARG A 122 0.70 10.74 16.19
CA ARG A 122 1.65 11.78 15.71
C ARG A 122 1.94 11.67 14.23
N LEU A 123 2.07 10.45 13.70
CA LEU A 123 2.24 10.19 12.28
C LEU A 123 1.05 10.75 11.49
N LEU A 124 -0.18 10.35 11.86
CA LEU A 124 -1.41 10.80 11.20
C LEU A 124 -1.56 12.33 11.26
N THR A 125 -1.42 12.91 12.45
CA THR A 125 -1.60 14.36 12.66
C THR A 125 -0.41 15.20 12.16
N GLY A 126 0.69 14.57 11.77
CA GLY A 126 1.95 15.18 11.39
C GLY A 126 2.62 15.99 12.49
N ARG A 127 2.39 15.64 13.76
CA ARG A 127 3.01 16.27 14.93
C ARG A 127 4.33 15.56 15.28
N LEU A 128 5.25 15.58 14.34
CA LEU A 128 6.58 14.95 14.43
C LEU A 128 7.65 16.03 14.65
N GLN A 129 8.76 15.65 15.26
CA GLN A 129 9.92 16.53 15.45
C GLN A 129 10.54 16.91 14.09
N ALA A 130 11.31 18.00 14.03
CA ALA A 130 11.94 18.45 12.79
C ALA A 130 13.01 17.46 12.29
N GLU A 131 13.58 16.69 13.21
CA GLU A 131 14.66 15.72 12.98
C GLU A 131 14.13 14.33 12.61
N THR A 132 12.82 14.08 12.71
CA THR A 132 12.23 12.79 12.35
C THR A 132 12.60 12.42 10.91
N PRO A 133 13.14 11.22 10.64
CA PRO A 133 13.52 10.80 9.29
C PRO A 133 12.34 10.86 8.31
N ARG A 134 12.64 11.06 7.02
CA ARG A 134 11.60 11.14 5.98
C ARG A 134 10.74 9.88 5.88
N SER A 135 11.35 8.70 6.03
CA SER A 135 10.64 7.40 6.01
C SER A 135 9.62 7.26 7.14
N LYS A 136 9.81 7.97 8.26
CA LYS A 136 8.87 8.02 9.39
C LYS A 136 7.87 9.18 9.31
N ARG A 137 7.60 9.72 8.11
CA ARG A 137 6.67 10.83 7.91
C ARG A 137 5.63 10.49 6.87
N LEU A 138 4.37 10.68 7.23
CA LEU A 138 3.25 10.64 6.28
C LEU A 138 3.16 11.97 5.53
N LEU A 139 3.86 12.10 4.40
CA LEU A 139 3.97 13.34 3.62
C LEU A 139 2.80 13.53 2.63
N THR A 140 1.58 13.42 3.13
CA THR A 140 0.33 13.54 2.37
C THR A 140 -0.22 14.96 2.34
N ASP A 141 -1.07 15.24 1.36
CA ASP A 141 -1.73 16.52 1.10
C ASP A 141 -3.20 16.34 0.65
N GLU A 142 -3.84 17.43 0.24
CA GLU A 142 -5.24 17.47 -0.18
C GLU A 142 -5.55 16.69 -1.47
N GLY A 143 -4.51 16.24 -2.18
CA GLY A 143 -4.60 15.38 -3.36
C GLY A 143 -4.15 13.94 -3.10
N SER A 144 -3.91 13.54 -1.85
CA SER A 144 -3.38 12.22 -1.51
C SER A 144 -4.48 11.26 -1.05
N ASN A 145 -4.61 10.09 -1.68
CA ASN A 145 -5.45 9.02 -1.13
C ASN A 145 -4.63 8.18 -0.16
N ILE A 146 -5.26 7.75 0.93
CA ILE A 146 -4.56 7.00 1.98
C ILE A 146 -5.30 5.70 2.28
N LEU A 147 -4.61 4.58 2.13
CA LEU A 147 -5.00 3.30 2.71
C LEU A 147 -4.47 3.24 4.15
N ILE A 148 -5.35 3.13 5.13
CA ILE A 148 -4.98 2.83 6.51
C ILE A 148 -5.47 1.43 6.83
N TYR A 149 -4.55 0.50 7.06
CA TYR A 149 -4.87 -0.89 7.41
C TYR A 149 -4.31 -1.21 8.80
N LEU A 150 -5.21 -1.54 9.73
CA LEU A 150 -4.87 -1.92 11.09
C LEU A 150 -5.25 -3.39 11.32
N THR A 151 -4.34 -4.16 11.90
CA THR A 151 -4.62 -5.55 12.33
C THR A 151 -4.08 -5.78 13.73
N GLY A 152 -4.87 -6.47 14.55
CA GLY A 152 -4.52 -6.69 15.95
C GLY A 152 -5.66 -7.22 16.79
N HIS A 153 -5.56 -7.02 18.10
CA HIS A 153 -6.61 -7.34 19.05
C HIS A 153 -7.33 -6.07 19.49
N GLY A 154 -8.64 -6.15 19.65
CA GLY A 154 -9.49 -5.03 19.99
C GLY A 154 -10.80 -5.49 20.57
N GLY A 155 -11.65 -4.52 20.86
CA GLY A 155 -12.98 -4.74 21.41
C GLY A 155 -13.88 -3.55 21.11
N ASN A 156 -14.97 -3.42 21.85
CA ASN A 156 -15.92 -2.34 21.62
C ASN A 156 -15.29 -0.96 21.90
N GLY A 157 -14.95 -0.25 20.82
CA GLY A 157 -14.45 1.13 20.84
C GLY A 157 -12.95 1.26 21.05
N PHE A 158 -12.17 0.18 20.99
CA PHE A 158 -10.71 0.25 21.14
C PHE A 158 -9.95 -0.82 20.35
N LEU A 159 -8.68 -0.51 20.03
CA LEU A 159 -7.70 -1.44 19.48
C LEU A 159 -6.43 -1.41 20.36
N LYS A 160 -5.94 -2.57 20.79
CA LYS A 160 -4.75 -2.69 21.62
C LYS A 160 -3.48 -2.50 20.82
N PHE A 161 -2.52 -1.78 21.40
CA PHE A 161 -1.15 -1.61 20.95
C PHE A 161 -0.20 -2.26 21.95
N GLN A 162 0.66 -3.16 21.46
CA GLN A 162 1.68 -3.87 22.23
C GLN A 162 1.18 -4.62 23.48
N ASP A 163 -0.11 -4.96 23.55
CA ASP A 163 -0.76 -5.56 24.73
C ASP A 163 -0.71 -4.70 26.01
N SER A 164 -0.39 -3.41 25.90
CA SER A 164 -0.25 -2.48 27.03
C SER A 164 -1.02 -1.17 26.89
N GLU A 165 -1.16 -0.68 25.66
CA GLU A 165 -1.86 0.57 25.34
C GLU A 165 -3.10 0.26 24.50
N GLU A 166 -4.03 1.20 24.45
CA GLU A 166 -5.24 1.10 23.65
C GLU A 166 -5.47 2.43 22.93
N ILE A 167 -5.71 2.39 21.62
CA ILE A 167 -6.27 3.54 20.90
C ILE A 167 -7.78 3.40 20.87
N THR A 168 -8.48 4.45 21.29
CA THR A 168 -9.94 4.48 21.28
C THR A 168 -10.49 4.95 19.93
N SER A 169 -11.74 4.59 19.63
CA SER A 169 -12.44 5.07 18.43
C SER A 169 -12.57 6.59 18.40
N GLN A 170 -12.65 7.25 19.57
CA GLN A 170 -12.68 8.70 19.67
C GLN A 170 -11.32 9.32 19.32
N GLU A 171 -10.21 8.83 19.90
CA GLU A 171 -8.86 9.34 19.59
C GLU A 171 -8.51 9.17 18.10
N LEU A 172 -8.90 8.03 17.52
CA LEU A 172 -8.73 7.80 16.10
C LEU A 172 -9.55 8.79 15.26
N SER A 173 -10.81 9.02 15.62
CA SER A 173 -11.67 10.00 14.96
C SER A 173 -11.09 11.41 15.02
N ASP A 174 -10.64 11.84 16.20
CA ASP A 174 -10.05 13.17 16.41
C ASP A 174 -8.72 13.33 15.64
N ALA A 175 -7.97 12.26 15.45
CA ALA A 175 -6.75 12.26 14.64
C ALA A 175 -7.08 12.45 13.14
N LEU A 176 -8.08 11.72 12.62
CA LEU A 176 -8.55 11.86 11.24
C LEU A 176 -9.14 13.26 10.99
N GLU A 177 -9.86 13.82 11.96
CA GLU A 177 -10.35 15.20 11.86
C GLU A 177 -9.21 16.21 11.78
N GLN A 178 -8.16 16.03 12.58
CA GLN A 178 -6.98 16.88 12.46
C GLN A 178 -6.30 16.73 11.09
N MET A 179 -6.31 15.55 10.49
CA MET A 179 -5.82 15.37 9.11
C MET A 179 -6.68 16.17 8.13
N TRP A 180 -8.00 16.13 8.28
CA TRP A 180 -8.95 16.85 7.43
C TRP A 180 -8.77 18.37 7.53
N GLN A 181 -8.74 18.91 8.75
CA GLN A 181 -8.54 20.35 9.01
C GLN A 181 -7.19 20.85 8.47
N LYS A 182 -6.16 20.01 8.49
CA LYS A 182 -4.84 20.30 7.92
C LYS A 182 -4.71 19.97 6.43
N ARG A 183 -5.80 19.54 5.79
CA ARG A 183 -5.86 19.15 4.38
C ARG A 183 -4.78 18.14 3.98
N ARG A 184 -4.67 17.07 4.78
CA ARG A 184 -3.64 16.01 4.61
C ARG A 184 -4.14 14.79 3.84
N TYR A 185 -5.36 14.82 3.31
CA TYR A 185 -5.86 13.75 2.46
C TYR A 185 -6.93 14.27 1.50
N HIS A 186 -7.05 13.59 0.37
CA HIS A 186 -8.18 13.66 -0.55
C HIS A 186 -9.29 12.70 -0.10
N GLU A 187 -8.95 11.40 -0.01
CA GLU A 187 -9.81 10.31 0.41
C GLU A 187 -9.05 9.30 1.30
N ILE A 188 -9.73 8.68 2.25
CA ILE A 188 -9.18 7.62 3.10
C ILE A 188 -10.00 6.34 2.91
N LEU A 189 -9.30 5.23 2.66
CA LEU A 189 -9.83 3.88 2.85
C LEU A 189 -9.27 3.35 4.16
N PHE A 190 -10.12 3.28 5.17
CA PHE A 190 -9.78 2.76 6.50
C PHE A 190 -10.25 1.31 6.62
N ILE A 191 -9.33 0.39 6.87
CA ILE A 191 -9.61 -1.04 7.04
C ILE A 191 -9.08 -1.47 8.40
N VAL A 192 -9.91 -2.13 9.19
CA VAL A 192 -9.53 -2.63 10.51
C VAL A 192 -9.93 -4.09 10.68
N ASP A 193 -8.94 -4.95 10.89
CA ASP A 193 -9.11 -6.39 11.10
C ASP A 193 -8.86 -6.78 12.57
N THR A 194 -9.95 -6.88 13.34
CA THR A 194 -9.96 -7.21 14.78
C THR A 194 -11.37 -7.66 15.22
N CYS A 195 -11.52 -8.17 16.44
CA CYS A 195 -12.84 -8.36 17.07
C CYS A 195 -13.56 -7.01 17.27
N GLN A 196 -14.88 -7.01 17.07
CA GLN A 196 -15.76 -5.83 17.18
C GLN A 196 -15.27 -4.62 16.37
N ALA A 197 -14.65 -4.88 15.23
CA ALA A 197 -13.94 -3.89 14.42
C ALA A 197 -14.79 -2.70 14.00
N SER A 198 -16.10 -2.89 13.76
CA SER A 198 -16.99 -1.80 13.34
C SER A 198 -17.08 -0.67 14.36
N SER A 199 -16.89 -0.96 15.64
CA SER A 199 -16.90 0.05 16.72
C SER A 199 -15.81 1.11 16.55
N MET A 200 -14.72 0.79 15.83
CA MET A 200 -13.59 1.70 15.63
C MET A 200 -13.93 2.90 14.74
N TYR A 201 -14.85 2.74 13.79
CA TYR A 201 -15.24 3.83 12.87
C TYR A 201 -16.55 4.52 13.25
N GLU A 202 -17.27 4.06 14.28
CA GLU A 202 -18.58 4.63 14.65
C GLU A 202 -18.50 6.12 15.00
N LYS A 203 -17.36 6.55 15.54
CA LYS A 203 -17.13 7.94 15.93
C LYS A 203 -16.57 8.81 14.81
N PHE A 204 -16.32 8.28 13.61
CA PHE A 204 -15.82 9.09 12.49
C PHE A 204 -16.87 10.13 12.08
N TYR A 205 -16.42 11.36 11.86
CA TYR A 205 -17.27 12.46 11.41
C TYR A 205 -16.61 13.32 10.32
N SER A 206 -15.33 13.09 10.01
CA SER A 206 -14.61 13.75 8.93
C SER A 206 -15.04 13.19 7.57
N PRO A 207 -15.19 14.03 6.53
CA PRO A 207 -15.66 13.58 5.23
C PRO A 207 -14.59 12.81 4.45
N ASN A 208 -15.01 12.19 3.37
CA ASN A 208 -14.19 11.46 2.39
C ASN A 208 -13.47 10.23 2.98
N ILE A 209 -14.12 9.55 3.92
CA ILE A 209 -13.59 8.33 4.54
C ILE A 209 -14.54 7.17 4.23
N LEU A 210 -14.03 6.13 3.58
CA LEU A 210 -14.69 4.82 3.47
C LEU A 210 -14.07 3.90 4.52
N ALA A 211 -14.88 3.38 5.43
CA ALA A 211 -14.39 2.50 6.50
C ALA A 211 -14.92 1.07 6.34
N VAL A 212 -14.04 0.10 6.58
CA VAL A 212 -14.30 -1.34 6.46
C VAL A 212 -13.80 -2.03 7.72
N ALA A 213 -14.63 -2.91 8.28
CA ALA A 213 -14.34 -3.68 9.48
C ALA A 213 -14.51 -5.17 9.20
N SER A 214 -13.63 -6.01 9.74
CA SER A 214 -13.75 -7.47 9.59
C SER A 214 -14.87 -8.11 10.41
N SER A 215 -15.41 -7.40 11.40
CA SER A 215 -16.48 -7.88 12.29
C SER A 215 -17.37 -6.72 12.78
N LEU A 216 -18.64 -7.03 13.07
CA LEU A 216 -19.56 -6.09 13.71
C LEU A 216 -19.41 -6.09 15.25
N VAL A 217 -19.96 -5.06 15.92
CA VAL A 217 -20.06 -5.03 17.38
C VAL A 217 -20.78 -6.29 17.89
N GLY A 218 -20.20 -6.95 18.88
CA GLY A 218 -20.67 -8.23 19.41
C GLY A 218 -20.22 -9.48 18.64
N GLU A 219 -19.46 -9.33 17.55
CA GLU A 219 -18.84 -10.46 16.83
C GLU A 219 -17.31 -10.46 16.99
N ASP A 220 -16.73 -11.67 17.02
CA ASP A 220 -15.27 -11.85 16.95
C ASP A 220 -14.80 -11.83 15.49
N SER A 221 -13.56 -11.37 15.25
CA SER A 221 -12.83 -11.68 14.01
C SER A 221 -12.03 -12.95 14.24
N LEU A 222 -12.03 -13.83 13.25
CA LEU A 222 -11.49 -15.18 13.39
C LEU A 222 -10.27 -15.40 12.50
N SER A 223 -9.33 -16.18 13.03
CA SER A 223 -8.18 -16.68 12.31
C SER A 223 -8.56 -17.78 11.31
N HIS A 224 -7.74 -17.99 10.27
CA HIS A 224 -8.02 -18.98 9.22
C HIS A 224 -7.09 -20.20 9.27
N HIS A 225 -5.83 -20.05 8.87
CA HIS A 225 -4.89 -21.16 8.70
C HIS A 225 -4.05 -21.38 9.95
N VAL A 226 -3.85 -22.64 10.35
CA VAL A 226 -2.87 -23.05 11.38
C VAL A 226 -1.67 -23.66 10.65
N ASP A 227 -0.46 -23.27 11.02
CA ASP A 227 0.76 -23.98 10.60
C ASP A 227 1.21 -24.92 11.74
N PRO A 228 1.07 -26.26 11.57
CA PRO A 228 1.44 -27.22 12.60
C PRO A 228 2.92 -27.20 12.98
N ALA A 229 3.82 -26.71 12.10
CA ALA A 229 5.25 -26.64 12.39
C ALA A 229 5.59 -25.56 13.43
N ILE A 230 4.78 -24.50 13.49
CA ILE A 230 4.97 -23.38 14.44
C ILE A 230 3.88 -23.28 15.51
N GLY A 231 2.80 -24.07 15.37
CA GLY A 231 1.75 -24.25 16.37
C GLY A 231 0.82 -23.05 16.55
N VAL A 232 0.76 -22.13 15.57
CA VAL A 232 -0.01 -20.89 15.65
C VAL A 232 -0.79 -20.63 14.36
N TYR A 233 -1.79 -19.75 14.45
CA TYR A 233 -2.47 -19.24 13.27
C TYR A 233 -1.58 -18.27 12.51
N ILE A 234 -1.63 -18.34 11.18
CA ILE A 234 -0.72 -17.58 10.30
C ILE A 234 -1.40 -16.47 9.49
N ILE A 235 -2.73 -16.41 9.48
CA ILE A 235 -3.48 -15.36 8.79
C ILE A 235 -4.91 -15.26 9.36
N ASP A 236 -5.49 -14.06 9.33
CA ASP A 236 -6.90 -13.85 9.65
C ASP A 236 -7.82 -14.02 8.44
N ARG A 237 -9.08 -14.39 8.68
CA ARG A 237 -10.04 -14.75 7.62
C ARG A 237 -10.30 -13.60 6.68
N TYR A 238 -10.66 -12.43 7.21
CA TYR A 238 -10.95 -11.26 6.39
C TYR A 238 -9.75 -10.92 5.50
N THR A 239 -8.57 -10.82 6.11
CA THR A 239 -7.33 -10.53 5.40
C THR A 239 -7.01 -11.57 4.32
N TYR A 240 -7.20 -12.87 4.60
CA TYR A 240 -7.02 -13.93 3.61
C TYR A 240 -7.85 -13.70 2.33
N TYR A 241 -9.15 -13.46 2.48
CA TYR A 241 -10.04 -13.27 1.32
C TYR A 241 -9.84 -11.90 0.64
N ALA A 242 -9.47 -10.86 1.39
CA ALA A 242 -9.06 -9.59 0.82
C ALA A 242 -7.81 -9.76 -0.07
N LEU A 243 -6.82 -10.54 0.39
CA LEU A 243 -5.61 -10.84 -0.38
C LEU A 243 -5.92 -11.70 -1.60
N GLU A 244 -6.79 -12.71 -1.49
CA GLU A 244 -7.21 -13.51 -2.65
C GLU A 244 -7.78 -12.62 -3.76
N PHE A 245 -8.62 -11.65 -3.40
CA PHE A 245 -9.10 -10.64 -4.34
C PHE A 245 -7.96 -9.77 -4.87
N LEU A 246 -7.12 -9.21 -4.00
CA LEU A 246 -6.04 -8.32 -4.42
C LEU A 246 -5.06 -9.03 -5.36
N GLU A 247 -4.78 -10.32 -5.17
CA GLU A 247 -3.91 -11.09 -6.07
C GLU A 247 -4.42 -11.11 -7.52
N THR A 248 -5.73 -10.98 -7.72
CA THR A 248 -6.36 -10.87 -9.06
C THR A 248 -6.43 -9.44 -9.62
N VAL A 249 -5.97 -8.44 -8.86
CA VAL A 249 -5.90 -7.04 -9.30
C VAL A 249 -4.54 -6.79 -9.94
N GLU A 250 -4.55 -6.28 -11.16
CA GLU A 250 -3.38 -5.71 -11.85
C GLU A 250 -3.48 -4.18 -11.88
N SER A 251 -2.37 -3.48 -12.20
CA SER A 251 -2.37 -2.01 -12.26
C SER A 251 -3.36 -1.40 -13.26
N SER A 252 -3.76 -2.15 -14.30
CA SER A 252 -4.75 -1.75 -15.32
C SER A 252 -6.17 -2.24 -15.00
N SER A 253 -6.35 -2.90 -13.84
CA SER A 253 -7.62 -3.51 -13.45
C SER A 253 -8.73 -2.47 -13.31
N ARG A 254 -9.95 -2.86 -13.73
CA ARG A 254 -11.17 -2.05 -13.58
C ARG A 254 -12.04 -2.49 -12.40
N LYS A 255 -11.54 -3.39 -11.56
CA LYS A 255 -12.24 -3.83 -10.36
C LYS A 255 -12.46 -2.64 -9.43
N ASN A 256 -13.68 -2.50 -8.94
CA ASN A 256 -14.09 -1.36 -8.13
C ASN A 256 -14.20 -1.71 -6.64
N LEU A 257 -14.35 -0.68 -5.80
CA LEU A 257 -14.47 -0.85 -4.35
C LEU A 257 -15.73 -1.66 -3.98
N SER A 258 -16.84 -1.53 -4.70
CA SER A 258 -18.05 -2.34 -4.43
C SER A 258 -17.79 -3.86 -4.54
N GLU A 259 -16.92 -4.28 -5.47
CA GLU A 259 -16.47 -5.67 -5.55
C GLU A 259 -15.55 -6.04 -4.38
N PHE A 260 -14.58 -5.18 -4.04
CA PHE A 260 -13.66 -5.40 -2.92
C PHE A 260 -14.38 -5.51 -1.57
N LEU A 261 -15.46 -4.77 -1.36
CA LEU A 261 -16.24 -4.80 -0.12
C LEU A 261 -17.01 -6.12 0.08
N LYS A 262 -17.12 -6.97 -0.96
CA LYS A 262 -17.85 -8.25 -0.93
C LYS A 262 -16.94 -9.47 -0.82
N VAL A 263 -15.63 -9.27 -0.63
CA VAL A 263 -14.63 -10.35 -0.68
C VAL A 263 -14.79 -11.39 0.41
N CYS A 264 -15.35 -11.01 1.56
CA CYS A 264 -15.50 -11.92 2.69
C CYS A 264 -16.96 -11.96 3.18
N PRO A 265 -17.83 -12.74 2.51
CA PRO A 265 -19.19 -12.94 2.99
C PRO A 265 -19.19 -13.70 4.33
N LYS A 266 -20.28 -13.58 5.10
CA LYS A 266 -20.38 -14.12 6.47
C LYS A 266 -20.01 -15.60 6.60
N HIS A 267 -20.33 -16.43 5.62
CA HIS A 267 -20.01 -17.87 5.65
C HIS A 267 -18.52 -18.18 5.45
N TYR A 268 -17.75 -17.24 4.90
CA TYR A 268 -16.29 -17.33 4.73
C TYR A 268 -15.56 -16.69 5.92
N CYS A 269 -15.96 -15.48 6.30
CA CYS A 269 -15.37 -14.76 7.42
C CYS A 269 -15.75 -15.34 8.78
N LEU A 270 -16.90 -16.02 8.87
CA LEU A 270 -17.54 -16.43 10.13
C LEU A 270 -17.87 -15.25 11.06
N SER A 271 -17.73 -14.04 10.55
CA SER A 271 -18.10 -12.73 11.08
C SER A 271 -18.71 -11.92 9.95
N THR A 272 -19.39 -10.84 10.28
CA THR A 272 -20.02 -9.94 9.32
C THR A 272 -19.09 -8.77 9.05
N VAL A 273 -18.66 -8.61 7.79
CA VAL A 273 -17.88 -7.44 7.37
C VAL A 273 -18.75 -6.19 7.46
N GLY A 274 -18.32 -5.23 8.26
CA GLY A 274 -18.95 -3.93 8.39
C GLY A 274 -18.41 -2.95 7.36
N VAL A 275 -19.30 -2.16 6.75
CA VAL A 275 -18.91 -1.07 5.84
C VAL A 275 -19.64 0.19 6.28
N ARG A 276 -18.90 1.30 6.36
CA ARG A 276 -19.45 2.63 6.59
C ARG A 276 -19.04 3.55 5.45
N ASP A 277 -20.03 3.98 4.67
CA ASP A 277 -19.87 4.73 3.42
C ASP A 277 -20.60 6.09 3.42
N ASP A 278 -21.32 6.45 4.49
CA ASP A 278 -22.04 7.74 4.62
C ASP A 278 -21.11 8.97 4.52
N LEU A 279 -19.84 8.81 4.92
CA LEU A 279 -18.81 9.84 4.82
C LEU A 279 -18.11 9.86 3.46
N PHE A 280 -18.32 8.85 2.60
CA PHE A 280 -17.64 8.70 1.32
C PHE A 280 -18.58 9.04 0.16
N LYS A 281 -18.36 10.19 -0.47
CA LYS A 281 -19.34 10.77 -1.41
C LYS A 281 -19.41 10.07 -2.77
N ARG A 282 -18.35 9.37 -3.19
CA ARG A 282 -18.26 8.79 -4.53
C ARG A 282 -19.03 7.48 -4.62
N ASN A 283 -19.55 7.21 -5.80
CA ASN A 283 -20.20 5.94 -6.11
C ASN A 283 -19.17 4.80 -6.09
N LEU A 284 -19.31 3.86 -5.16
CA LEU A 284 -18.39 2.73 -4.97
C LEU A 284 -18.26 1.80 -6.19
N TYR A 285 -19.23 1.82 -7.10
CA TYR A 285 -19.19 1.06 -8.36
C TYR A 285 -18.28 1.71 -9.41
N GLU A 286 -17.93 2.99 -9.23
CA GLU A 286 -17.12 3.78 -10.16
C GLU A 286 -15.68 4.00 -9.65
N VAL A 287 -15.42 3.75 -8.36
CA VAL A 287 -14.09 3.94 -7.76
C VAL A 287 -13.26 2.67 -7.92
N PRO A 288 -12.17 2.70 -8.72
CA PRO A 288 -11.27 1.56 -8.85
C PRO A 288 -10.56 1.25 -7.54
N VAL A 289 -10.31 -0.03 -7.26
CA VAL A 289 -9.53 -0.46 -6.09
C VAL A 289 -8.09 0.09 -6.14
N THR A 290 -7.56 0.30 -7.34
CA THR A 290 -6.24 0.89 -7.56
C THR A 290 -6.12 2.33 -7.08
N ASN A 291 -7.22 3.05 -6.83
CA ASN A 291 -7.19 4.39 -6.20
C ASN A 291 -6.66 4.39 -4.76
N PHE A 292 -6.56 3.22 -4.12
CA PHE A 292 -6.01 3.09 -2.76
C PHE A 292 -4.87 2.08 -2.67
N PHE A 293 -4.90 1.01 -3.48
CA PHE A 293 -3.92 -0.06 -3.41
C PHE A 293 -2.80 0.03 -4.45
N GLY A 294 -2.94 0.83 -5.52
CA GLY A 294 -1.97 0.90 -6.62
C GLY A 294 -1.34 2.27 -6.79
N ALA A 295 -0.22 2.34 -7.51
CA ALA A 295 0.36 3.63 -7.85
C ALA A 295 -0.39 4.30 -9.01
N LEU A 296 -0.49 5.63 -8.91
CA LEU A 296 -0.87 6.45 -10.05
C LEU A 296 0.27 6.45 -11.08
N ARG A 297 -0.07 6.13 -12.32
CA ARG A 297 0.83 6.27 -13.47
C ARG A 297 0.32 7.43 -14.33
N PRO A 298 0.72 8.69 -14.04
CA PRO A 298 0.34 9.80 -14.90
C PRO A 298 1.01 9.61 -16.26
N ILE A 299 0.22 9.25 -17.27
CA ILE A 299 0.70 9.15 -18.65
C ILE A 299 0.61 10.55 -19.25
N GLN A 300 1.76 11.21 -19.41
CA GLN A 300 1.84 12.43 -20.21
C GLN A 300 2.15 12.04 -21.66
N LEU A 301 1.20 12.29 -22.54
CA LEU A 301 1.40 12.13 -23.98
C LEU A 301 2.21 13.32 -24.48
N THR A 302 3.38 13.03 -25.03
CA THR A 302 4.22 14.01 -25.71
C THR A 302 4.08 13.85 -27.21
N ASN A 303 3.80 14.95 -27.91
CA ASN A 303 3.80 14.98 -29.37
C ASN A 303 5.21 15.21 -29.94
N ASN A 304 6.22 15.38 -29.08
CA ASN A 304 7.59 15.62 -29.49
C ASN A 304 8.33 14.29 -29.69
N ILE A 305 8.95 14.14 -30.86
CA ILE A 305 9.84 13.02 -31.16
C ILE A 305 11.11 13.18 -30.31
N PHE A 306 11.27 12.34 -29.30
CA PHE A 306 12.54 12.24 -28.59
C PHE A 306 13.56 11.55 -29.49
N LYS A 307 14.64 12.25 -29.85
CA LYS A 307 15.84 11.60 -30.38
C LYS A 307 16.49 10.86 -29.22
N ILE A 308 16.26 9.56 -29.13
CA ILE A 308 17.02 8.68 -28.25
C ILE A 308 18.47 8.76 -28.74
N VAL A 309 19.33 9.42 -27.97
CA VAL A 309 20.77 9.43 -28.26
C VAL A 309 21.25 8.02 -28.00
N GLU A 310 21.67 7.32 -29.06
CA GLU A 310 22.28 6.01 -28.92
C GLU A 310 23.48 6.11 -27.97
N PRO A 311 23.67 5.12 -27.06
CA PRO A 311 24.84 5.10 -26.21
C PRO A 311 26.08 5.13 -27.10
N ILE A 312 26.96 6.10 -26.83
CA ILE A 312 28.20 6.29 -27.57
C ILE A 312 29.05 5.02 -27.42
N ASN A 313 29.00 4.14 -28.42
CA ASN A 313 29.99 3.08 -28.61
C ASN A 313 31.29 3.69 -29.14
N SER A 314 31.97 4.49 -28.32
CA SER A 314 33.36 4.87 -28.60
C SER A 314 34.29 3.97 -27.81
N ILE A 315 34.52 2.75 -28.32
CA ILE A 315 35.83 2.11 -28.14
C ILE A 315 36.77 2.81 -29.12
N GLY A 316 37.13 4.04 -28.80
CA GLY A 316 38.26 4.74 -29.41
C GLY A 316 39.48 4.39 -28.59
N SER A 317 40.45 3.72 -29.22
CA SER A 317 41.75 3.40 -28.62
C SER A 317 42.36 4.64 -27.98
N ILE A 318 42.39 4.69 -26.64
CA ILE A 318 43.18 5.67 -25.90
C ILE A 318 44.65 5.30 -26.13
N SER A 319 45.35 6.13 -26.91
CA SER A 319 46.81 6.06 -26.99
C SER A 319 47.39 6.30 -25.60
N ALA A 320 48.25 5.38 -25.18
CA ALA A 320 48.99 5.48 -23.93
C ALA A 320 49.93 6.69 -24.00
N ASP A 321 49.50 7.85 -23.50
CA ASP A 321 50.38 8.93 -23.03
C ASP A 321 49.58 10.00 -22.27
N ALA A 322 49.42 9.77 -20.97
CA ALA A 322 49.29 10.80 -19.93
C ALA A 322 49.06 10.12 -18.57
N LYS A 323 50.12 9.54 -17.99
CA LYS A 323 50.11 9.19 -16.56
C LYS A 323 50.30 10.48 -15.75
N THR A 324 49.20 11.10 -15.34
CA THR A 324 49.19 12.02 -14.19
C THR A 324 48.47 11.32 -13.05
N SER A 325 49.25 10.91 -12.05
CA SER A 325 48.78 10.21 -10.85
C SER A 325 47.94 11.15 -9.98
N ILE A 326 46.62 11.05 -10.09
CA ILE A 326 45.71 11.67 -9.11
C ILE A 326 45.68 10.75 -7.88
N LYS A 327 46.34 11.17 -6.80
CA LYS A 327 46.22 10.54 -5.47
C LYS A 327 44.87 10.94 -4.87
N TYR A 328 43.92 10.01 -4.81
CA TYR A 328 42.71 10.20 -4.01
C TYR A 328 43.08 10.15 -2.52
N LYS A 329 42.65 11.17 -1.77
CA LYS A 329 42.82 11.25 -0.32
C LYS A 329 41.45 11.03 0.32
N TYR A 330 41.33 10.00 1.16
CA TYR A 330 40.11 9.75 1.93
C TYR A 330 39.96 10.82 3.03
N PHE A 331 38.76 11.39 3.15
CA PHE A 331 38.37 12.21 4.29
C PHE A 331 37.96 11.30 5.46
N PRO A 332 38.36 11.61 6.70
CA PRO A 332 37.93 10.83 7.87
C PRO A 332 36.45 11.08 8.17
N GLU A 333 35.72 10.00 8.40
CA GLU A 333 34.36 10.02 8.97
C GLU A 333 34.43 10.37 10.47
N PHE A 334 33.65 11.38 10.85
CA PHE A 334 33.35 11.88 12.21
C PHE A 334 34.32 12.91 12.84
N PRO A 335 33.78 13.96 13.50
CA PRO A 335 34.56 14.96 14.24
C PRO A 335 35.02 14.42 15.60
N THR A 336 36.32 14.53 15.89
CA THR A 336 36.89 14.28 17.22
C THR A 336 36.44 15.35 18.21
N ILE A 337 35.76 14.93 19.27
CA ILE A 337 35.43 15.75 20.44
C ILE A 337 36.75 16.08 21.16
N VAL A 338 37.03 17.37 21.36
CA VAL A 338 38.18 17.84 22.13
C VAL A 338 37.70 18.14 23.55
N SER A 339 38.36 17.50 24.52
CA SER A 339 38.22 17.71 25.97
C SER A 339 38.73 19.06 26.44
#